data_AF-A0A5B7SRB2-F1
#
_entry.id   AF-A0A5B7SRB2-F1
#
_cell.length_a   1.000
_cell.length_b   1.000
_cell.length_c   1.000
_cell.angle_alpha   90.00
_cell.angle_beta   90.00
_cell.angle_gamma   90.00
#
_symmetry.space_group_name_H-M   'P 1'
#
loop_
_entity.id
_entity.type
_entity.pdbx_description
1 polymer ?
#
loop_
_entity_poly.entity_id
_entity_poly.type
_entity_poly.pdbx_seq_one_letter_code
_entity_poly.pdbx_strand_id
1 'polypeptide(L)'
;MSKNRSILQKVIDQVRQGGSNNSLNERTSVVASIIIALSGLILYLDKAMVNVDVEALMPDKFVENQIDPSFFIWLVGVTVSPLLIIVGSILKPYFYAYIVPIYCYVLQFYFILIDYSLVDNGYSYSYSFGITVILLLIMQFARKSSERSTKLMIQEAKEKLLKAKMQDATK
;
A
#
# COMPACT_ATOMS: atom_id res chain seq x y z
N MET A 1 -37.07 -38.02 -2.68
CA MET A 1 -35.62 -38.09 -2.96
C MET A 1 -35.03 -36.87 -3.70
N SER A 2 -35.80 -35.96 -4.33
CA SER A 2 -35.22 -34.84 -5.11
C SER A 2 -34.71 -33.64 -4.29
N LYS A 3 -35.23 -33.40 -3.09
CA LYS A 3 -34.88 -32.23 -2.25
C LYS A 3 -33.40 -32.19 -1.82
N ASN A 4 -32.80 -33.34 -1.54
CA ASN A 4 -31.39 -33.46 -1.14
C ASN A 4 -30.40 -33.17 -2.28
N ARG A 5 -30.77 -33.41 -3.55
CA ARG A 5 -29.91 -33.03 -4.69
C ARG A 5 -29.80 -31.51 -4.86
N SER A 6 -30.89 -30.77 -4.60
CA SER A 6 -30.88 -29.31 -4.74
C SER A 6 -30.02 -28.59 -3.70
N ILE A 7 -29.92 -29.15 -2.48
CA ILE A 7 -29.07 -28.60 -1.40
C ILE A 7 -27.60 -28.83 -1.74
N LEU A 8 -27.27 -30.01 -2.26
CA LEU A 8 -25.90 -30.37 -2.64
C LEU A 8 -25.39 -29.51 -3.79
N GLN A 9 -26.23 -29.22 -4.78
CA GLN A 9 -25.89 -28.30 -5.87
C GLN A 9 -25.64 -26.86 -5.38
N LYS A 10 -26.50 -26.32 -4.50
CA LYS A 10 -26.28 -24.98 -3.91
C LYS A 10 -24.96 -24.88 -3.12
N VAL A 11 -24.60 -25.93 -2.40
CA VAL A 11 -23.34 -25.97 -1.65
C VAL A 11 -22.14 -26.01 -2.59
N ILE A 12 -22.18 -26.82 -3.66
CA ILE A 12 -21.13 -26.87 -4.68
C ILE A 12 -20.97 -25.51 -5.36
N ASP A 13 -22.08 -24.85 -5.70
CA ASP A 13 -22.06 -23.53 -6.33
C ASP A 13 -21.49 -22.45 -5.39
N GLN A 14 -21.83 -22.48 -4.09
CA GLN A 14 -21.25 -21.58 -3.10
C GLN A 14 -19.75 -21.81 -2.91
N VAL A 15 -19.29 -23.06 -2.86
CA VAL A 15 -17.86 -23.39 -2.75
C VAL A 15 -17.10 -22.95 -4.01
N ARG A 16 -17.70 -23.14 -5.19
CA ARG A 16 -17.11 -22.73 -6.48
C ARG A 16 -17.05 -21.20 -6.61
N GLN A 17 -18.09 -20.48 -6.19
CA GLN A 17 -18.10 -19.02 -6.16
C GLN A 17 -17.13 -18.45 -5.11
N GLY A 18 -17.03 -19.07 -3.94
CA GLY A 18 -16.05 -18.71 -2.91
C GLY A 18 -14.60 -18.91 -3.38
N GLY A 19 -14.31 -20.03 -4.07
CA GLY A 19 -12.99 -20.30 -4.64
C GLY A 19 -12.60 -19.33 -5.77
N SER A 20 -13.54 -19.02 -6.66
CA SER A 20 -13.32 -18.05 -7.75
C SER A 20 -13.05 -16.64 -7.20
N ASN A 21 -13.84 -16.19 -6.21
CA ASN A 21 -13.67 -14.88 -5.58
C ASN A 21 -12.33 -14.77 -4.83
N ASN A 22 -11.86 -15.84 -4.20
CA ASN A 22 -10.53 -15.84 -3.55
C ASN A 22 -9.40 -15.66 -4.57
N SER A 23 -9.45 -16.33 -5.72
CA SER A 23 -8.41 -16.19 -6.75
C SER A 23 -8.38 -14.81 -7.41
N LEU A 24 -9.54 -14.17 -7.60
CA LEU A 24 -9.64 -12.81 -8.13
C LEU A 24 -9.12 -11.77 -7.12
N ASN A 25 -9.45 -11.96 -5.85
CA ASN A 25 -8.91 -11.13 -4.77
C ASN A 25 -7.38 -11.25 -4.70
N GLU A 26 -6.83 -12.45 -4.85
CA GLU A 26 -5.39 -12.68 -4.83
C GLU A 26 -4.66 -11.98 -5.98
N ARG A 27 -5.15 -12.12 -7.22
CA ARG A 27 -4.59 -11.41 -8.38
C ARG A 27 -4.65 -9.89 -8.22
N THR A 28 -5.76 -9.39 -7.69
CA THR A 28 -5.93 -7.95 -7.42
C THR A 28 -4.93 -7.47 -6.38
N SER A 29 -4.72 -8.23 -5.31
CA SER A 29 -3.71 -7.93 -4.29
C SER A 29 -2.29 -7.95 -4.84
N VAL A 30 -1.94 -8.86 -5.75
CA VAL A 30 -0.63 -8.88 -6.42
C VAL A 30 -0.42 -7.61 -7.24
N VAL A 31 -1.39 -7.25 -8.09
CA VAL A 31 -1.31 -6.03 -8.92
C VAL A 31 -1.22 -4.79 -8.03
N ALA A 32 -2.04 -4.72 -6.98
CA ALA A 32 -1.99 -3.65 -5.99
C ALA A 32 -0.60 -3.52 -5.34
N SER A 33 0.01 -4.65 -4.96
CA SER A 33 1.35 -4.67 -4.39
C SER A 33 2.42 -4.19 -5.37
N ILE A 34 2.29 -4.51 -6.66
CA ILE A 34 3.19 -3.99 -7.69
C ILE A 34 3.03 -2.47 -7.80
N ILE A 35 1.79 -1.95 -7.82
CA ILE A 35 1.54 -0.50 -7.87
C ILE A 35 2.17 0.22 -6.67
N ILE A 36 2.03 -0.34 -5.47
CA ILE A 36 2.66 0.22 -4.25
C ILE A 36 4.19 0.12 -4.30
N ALA A 37 4.75 -0.97 -4.81
CA ALA A 37 6.20 -1.06 -4.93
C ALA A 37 6.74 -0.01 -5.93
N LEU A 38 6.07 0.14 -7.08
CA LEU A 38 6.41 1.11 -8.11
C LEU A 38 6.30 2.56 -7.62
N SER A 39 5.37 2.84 -6.70
CA SER A 39 5.26 4.18 -6.11
C SER A 39 6.51 4.57 -5.31
N GLY A 40 7.23 3.62 -4.69
CA GLY A 40 8.51 3.93 -4.06
C GLY A 40 9.60 4.20 -5.10
N LEU A 41 9.64 3.40 -6.16
CA LEU A 41 10.67 3.48 -7.20
C LEU A 41 10.59 4.77 -8.04
N ILE A 42 9.40 5.30 -8.27
CA ILE A 42 9.23 6.54 -9.06
C ILE A 42 9.92 7.76 -8.43
N LEU A 43 10.21 7.72 -7.12
CA LEU A 43 10.94 8.78 -6.42
C LEU A 43 12.41 8.90 -6.86
N TYR A 44 12.96 7.87 -7.51
CA TYR A 44 14.33 7.83 -8.02
C TYR A 44 14.39 7.81 -9.55
N LEU A 45 13.28 8.13 -10.21
CA LEU A 45 13.21 8.14 -11.66
C LEU A 45 14.11 9.23 -12.26
N ASP A 46 14.32 10.33 -11.53
CA ASP A 46 15.28 11.39 -11.85
C ASP A 46 16.69 10.84 -12.05
N LYS A 47 17.15 9.97 -11.15
CA LYS A 47 18.47 9.33 -11.22
C LYS A 47 18.56 8.29 -12.34
N ALA A 48 17.46 7.60 -12.62
CA ALA A 48 17.41 6.60 -13.69
C ALA A 48 17.41 7.25 -15.09
N MET A 49 16.85 8.46 -15.21
CA MET A 49 16.68 9.18 -16.46
C MET A 49 17.80 10.18 -16.76
N VAL A 50 18.89 10.21 -15.98
CA VAL A 50 20.03 11.14 -16.16
C VAL A 50 20.63 11.10 -17.58
N ASN A 51 20.55 9.95 -18.26
CA ASN A 51 21.08 9.79 -19.62
C ASN A 51 20.00 9.90 -20.72
N VAL A 52 18.77 10.27 -20.36
CA VAL A 52 17.66 10.41 -21.30
C VAL A 52 17.38 11.90 -21.49
N ASP A 53 17.20 12.33 -22.74
CA ASP A 53 16.85 13.71 -23.05
C ASP A 53 15.36 13.96 -22.74
N VAL A 54 15.09 14.36 -21.49
CA VAL A 54 13.74 14.57 -20.97
C VAL A 54 13.26 16.02 -21.15
N GLU A 55 14.11 16.90 -21.70
CA GLU A 55 13.77 18.30 -21.97
C GLU A 55 12.55 18.40 -22.89
N ALA A 56 12.43 17.49 -23.86
CA ALA A 56 11.30 17.44 -24.80
C ALA A 56 9.93 17.10 -24.15
N LEU A 57 9.92 16.52 -22.95
CA LEU A 57 8.69 16.20 -22.21
C LEU A 57 8.33 17.27 -21.19
N MET A 58 9.20 18.26 -20.99
CA MET A 58 9.03 19.30 -20.00
C MET A 58 8.12 20.41 -20.54
N PRO A 59 7.18 20.96 -19.74
CA PRO A 59 6.39 22.10 -20.17
C PRO A 59 7.25 23.35 -20.38
N ASP A 60 6.93 24.17 -21.39
CA ASP A 60 7.71 25.35 -21.80
C ASP A 60 8.08 26.28 -20.64
N LYS A 61 7.17 26.48 -19.68
CA LYS A 61 7.42 27.32 -18.49
C LYS A 61 8.58 26.84 -17.61
N PHE A 62 8.85 25.54 -17.54
CA PHE A 62 9.98 25.02 -16.76
C PHE A 62 11.29 25.18 -17.54
N VAL A 63 11.25 25.03 -18.87
CA VAL A 63 12.39 25.28 -19.77
C VAL A 63 12.77 26.76 -19.76
N GLU A 64 11.80 27.66 -19.86
CA GLU A 64 12.00 29.12 -19.80
C GLU A 64 12.66 29.57 -18.48
N ASN A 65 12.35 28.88 -17.37
CA ASN A 65 12.92 29.16 -16.06
C ASN A 65 14.26 28.41 -15.80
N GLN A 66 14.82 27.74 -16.82
CA GLN A 66 16.09 27.01 -16.73
C GLN A 66 16.09 25.97 -15.59
N ILE A 67 14.94 25.33 -15.36
CA ILE A 67 14.82 24.27 -14.35
C ILE A 67 15.50 23.01 -14.87
N ASP A 68 16.36 22.41 -14.03
CA ASP A 68 17.03 21.16 -14.35
C ASP A 68 16.02 20.03 -14.63
N PRO A 69 16.19 19.26 -15.73
CA PRO A 69 15.27 18.16 -16.06
C PRO A 69 15.17 17.10 -14.97
N SER A 70 16.28 16.80 -14.27
CA SER A 70 16.28 15.84 -13.17
C SER A 70 15.42 16.35 -12.01
N PHE A 71 15.52 17.65 -11.70
CA PHE A 71 14.67 18.28 -10.69
C PHE A 71 13.17 18.24 -11.07
N PHE A 72 12.83 18.46 -12.34
CA PHE A 72 11.45 18.33 -12.82
C PHE A 72 10.91 16.91 -12.63
N ILE A 73 11.66 15.88 -13.05
CA ILE A 73 11.27 14.47 -12.88
C ILE A 73 11.11 14.13 -11.40
N TRP A 74 12.04 14.59 -10.56
CA TRP A 74 11.96 14.41 -9.12
C TRP A 74 10.68 15.03 -8.54
N LEU A 75 10.34 16.26 -8.94
CA LEU A 75 9.11 16.95 -8.49
C LEU A 75 7.84 16.20 -8.90
N VAL A 76 7.81 15.68 -10.13
CA VAL A 76 6.71 14.82 -10.61
C VAL A 76 6.66 13.53 -9.79
N GLY A 77 7.79 12.88 -9.54
CA GLY A 77 7.88 11.65 -8.76
C GLY A 77 7.33 11.81 -7.34
N VAL A 78 7.72 12.89 -6.64
CA VAL A 78 7.22 13.22 -5.29
C VAL A 78 5.72 13.45 -5.26
N THR A 79 5.14 13.96 -6.36
CA THR A 79 3.70 14.23 -6.47
C THR A 79 2.91 12.97 -6.86
N VAL A 80 3.44 12.14 -7.77
CA VAL A 80 2.76 10.94 -8.28
C VAL A 80 2.84 9.76 -7.31
N SER A 81 3.95 9.63 -6.59
CA SER A 81 4.14 8.54 -5.61
C SER A 81 2.99 8.41 -4.59
N PRO A 82 2.56 9.46 -3.85
CA PRO A 82 1.47 9.32 -2.89
C PRO A 82 0.14 8.97 -3.55
N LEU A 83 -0.10 9.44 -4.78
CA LEU A 83 -1.31 9.07 -5.54
C LEU A 83 -1.33 7.57 -5.87
N LEU A 84 -0.20 7.01 -6.30
CA LEU A 84 -0.07 5.58 -6.55
C LEU A 84 -0.23 4.74 -5.28
N ILE A 85 0.29 5.22 -4.13
CA ILE A 85 0.07 4.57 -2.84
C ILE A 85 -1.42 4.52 -2.52
N ILE A 86 -2.15 5.63 -2.68
CA ILE A 86 -3.59 5.70 -2.40
C ILE A 86 -4.36 4.71 -3.29
N VAL A 87 -4.12 4.75 -4.61
CA VAL A 87 -4.78 3.87 -5.58
C VAL A 87 -4.47 2.40 -5.28
N GLY A 88 -3.20 2.07 -5.03
CA GLY A 88 -2.78 0.72 -4.68
C GLY A 88 -3.39 0.24 -3.35
N SER A 89 -3.50 1.12 -2.36
CA SER A 89 -4.03 0.78 -1.02
C SER A 89 -5.51 0.38 -1.05
N ILE A 90 -6.31 0.99 -1.93
CA ILE A 90 -7.74 0.67 -2.10
C ILE A 90 -7.92 -0.79 -2.55
N LEU A 91 -6.97 -1.32 -3.33
CA LEU A 91 -7.01 -2.66 -3.91
C LEU A 91 -6.53 -3.78 -2.96
N LYS A 92 -6.35 -3.49 -1.66
CA LYS A 92 -5.91 -4.43 -0.62
C LYS A 92 -4.60 -5.16 -0.98
N PRO A 93 -3.48 -4.43 -1.08
CA PRO A 93 -2.19 -5.01 -1.39
C PRO A 93 -1.66 -5.82 -0.20
N TYR A 94 -0.69 -6.70 -0.47
CA TYR A 94 0.09 -7.34 0.59
C TYR A 94 0.87 -6.29 1.38
N PHE A 95 0.86 -6.45 2.71
CA PHE A 95 1.52 -5.53 3.64
C PHE A 95 3.01 -5.31 3.35
N TYR A 96 3.72 -6.34 2.88
CA TYR A 96 5.14 -6.25 2.57
C TYR A 96 5.45 -5.30 1.40
N ALA A 97 4.47 -5.02 0.52
CA ALA A 97 4.66 -4.09 -0.57
C ALA A 97 4.94 -2.65 -0.09
N TYR A 98 4.40 -2.27 1.07
CA TYR A 98 4.64 -0.94 1.65
C TYR A 98 6.07 -0.74 2.13
N ILE A 99 6.86 -1.81 2.32
CA ILE A 99 8.27 -1.69 2.72
C ILE A 99 9.05 -0.84 1.72
N VAL A 100 8.79 -1.00 0.43
CA VAL A 100 9.49 -0.29 -0.65
C VAL A 100 9.28 1.23 -0.56
N PRO A 101 8.05 1.78 -0.66
CA PRO A 101 7.85 3.21 -0.56
C PRO A 101 8.26 3.78 0.80
N ILE A 102 8.07 3.05 1.91
CA ILE A 102 8.54 3.50 3.22
C ILE A 102 10.05 3.69 3.22
N TYR A 103 10.81 2.72 2.71
CA TYR A 103 12.26 2.81 2.60
C TYR A 103 12.69 4.00 1.74
N CYS A 104 12.07 4.15 0.57
CA CYS A 104 12.34 5.25 -0.35
C CYS A 104 12.07 6.62 0.29
N TYR A 105 10.95 6.80 0.97
CA TYR A 105 10.62 8.05 1.64
C TYR A 105 11.54 8.35 2.82
N VAL A 106 11.93 7.34 3.59
CA VAL A 106 12.91 7.50 4.68
C VAL A 106 14.26 7.94 4.13
N LEU A 107 14.72 7.32 3.05
CA LEU A 107 15.98 7.68 2.39
C LEU A 107 15.91 9.09 1.81
N GLN A 108 14.78 9.48 1.19
CA GLN A 108 14.55 10.83 0.73
C GLN A 108 14.52 11.86 1.87
N PHE A 109 13.88 11.53 2.99
CA PHE A 109 13.85 12.36 4.19
C PHE A 109 15.25 12.55 4.79
N TYR A 110 16.08 11.50 4.78
CA TYR A 110 17.49 11.59 5.18
C TYR A 110 18.26 12.59 4.33
N PHE A 111 18.16 12.50 2.99
CA PHE A 111 18.84 13.44 2.09
C PHE A 111 18.38 14.89 2.31
N ILE A 112 17.07 15.12 2.51
CA ILE A 112 16.55 16.46 2.77
C ILE A 112 17.10 17.05 4.09
N LEU A 113 17.27 16.22 5.12
CA LEU A 113 17.64 16.71 6.46
C LEU A 113 19.13 16.75 6.77
N ILE A 114 19.90 15.79 6.27
CA ILE A 114 21.27 15.53 6.74
C ILE A 114 22.29 15.83 5.65
N ASP A 115 22.03 15.43 4.41
CA ASP A 115 23.01 15.51 3.34
C ASP A 115 22.51 16.41 2.22
N TYR A 116 22.85 17.70 2.31
CA TYR A 116 22.68 18.65 1.20
C TYR A 116 23.55 18.30 -0.01
N SER A 117 24.52 17.39 0.14
CA SER A 117 25.24 16.84 -0.99
C SER A 117 24.46 15.64 -1.55
N LEU A 118 24.12 15.72 -2.83
CA LEU A 118 23.45 14.64 -3.58
C LEU A 118 24.31 13.35 -3.70
N VAL A 119 25.49 13.32 -3.07
CA VAL A 119 26.52 12.28 -3.24
C VAL A 119 26.66 11.47 -1.96
N ASP A 120 26.32 10.20 -2.09
CA ASP A 120 26.14 9.26 -0.99
C ASP A 120 27.46 8.78 -0.38
N ASN A 121 27.71 9.09 0.90
CA ASN A 121 28.88 8.60 1.64
C ASN A 121 28.69 7.17 2.21
N GLY A 122 27.69 6.41 1.76
CA GLY A 122 27.43 5.01 2.15
C GLY A 122 26.73 4.84 3.49
N TYR A 123 26.79 5.82 4.39
CA TYR A 123 26.06 5.84 5.66
C TYR A 123 24.54 6.05 5.49
N SER A 124 24.10 6.62 4.37
CA SER A 124 22.69 6.90 4.06
C SER A 124 21.84 5.63 4.02
N TYR A 125 22.39 4.55 3.47
CA TYR A 125 21.68 3.28 3.33
C TYR A 125 21.44 2.58 4.66
N SER A 126 22.42 2.58 5.56
CA SER A 126 22.31 1.90 6.86
C SER A 126 21.36 2.63 7.79
N TYR A 127 21.38 3.98 7.79
CA TYR A 127 20.41 4.80 8.51
C TYR A 127 18.99 4.55 8.01
N SER A 128 18.81 4.61 6.69
CA SER A 128 17.49 4.47 6.07
C SER A 128 16.91 3.09 6.31
N PHE A 129 17.75 2.06 6.28
CA PHE A 129 17.35 0.71 6.67
C PHE A 129 16.90 0.65 8.13
N GLY A 130 17.66 1.23 9.06
CA GLY A 130 17.33 1.25 10.49
C GLY A 130 15.97 1.91 10.78
N ILE A 131 15.74 3.12 10.25
CA ILE A 131 14.47 3.83 10.42
C ILE A 131 13.31 3.06 9.75
N THR A 132 13.54 2.45 8.58
CA THR A 132 12.53 1.61 7.91
C THR A 132 12.12 0.44 8.81
N VAL A 133 13.07 -0.28 9.41
CA VAL A 133 12.78 -1.38 10.34
C VAL A 133 11.95 -0.88 11.52
N ILE A 134 12.29 0.27 12.11
CA ILE A 134 11.53 0.87 13.22
C ILE A 134 10.09 1.19 12.79
N LEU A 135 9.89 1.80 11.63
CA LEU A 135 8.55 2.10 11.11
C LEU A 135 7.74 0.83 10.87
N LEU A 136 8.35 -0.23 10.36
CA LEU A 136 7.69 -1.53 10.19
C LEU A 136 7.26 -2.13 11.52
N LEU A 137 8.07 -2.01 12.58
CA LEU A 137 7.70 -2.46 13.92
C LEU A 137 6.52 -1.65 14.47
N ILE A 138 6.52 -0.32 14.30
CA ILE A 138 5.41 0.56 14.70
C ILE A 138 4.13 0.16 13.95
N MET A 139 4.21 -0.05 12.64
CA MET A 139 3.07 -0.47 11.82
C MET A 139 2.54 -1.84 12.24
N GLN A 140 3.42 -2.80 12.54
CA GLN A 140 3.03 -4.11 13.01
C GLN A 140 2.32 -4.04 14.37
N PHE A 141 2.82 -3.19 15.27
CA PHE A 141 2.18 -2.93 16.56
C PHE A 141 0.81 -2.27 16.40
N ALA A 142 0.71 -1.24 15.57
CA ALA A 142 -0.54 -0.55 15.26
C ALA A 142 -1.59 -1.50 14.67
N ARG A 143 -1.18 -2.38 13.74
CA ARG A 143 -2.05 -3.41 13.16
C ARG A 143 -2.55 -4.39 14.21
N LYS A 144 -1.66 -4.91 15.05
CA LYS A 144 -2.03 -5.83 16.14
C LYS A 144 -2.97 -5.18 17.16
N SER A 145 -2.76 -3.89 17.44
CA SER A 145 -3.65 -3.10 18.31
C SER A 145 -5.03 -2.93 17.69
N SER A 146 -5.10 -2.59 16.40
CA SER A 146 -6.34 -2.45 15.65
C SER A 146 -7.14 -3.76 15.61
N GLU A 147 -6.50 -4.89 15.32
CA GLU A 147 -7.15 -6.20 15.30
C GLU A 147 -7.77 -6.59 16.66
N ARG A 148 -7.11 -6.23 17.76
CA ARG A 148 -7.67 -6.43 19.11
C ARG A 148 -8.92 -5.60 19.32
N SER A 149 -8.89 -4.33 18.95
CA SER A 149 -10.05 -3.42 19.06
C SER A 149 -11.24 -3.93 18.25
N THR A 150 -11.03 -4.35 17.00
CA THR A 150 -12.10 -4.89 16.15
C THR A 150 -12.71 -6.17 16.71
N LYS A 151 -11.90 -7.08 17.28
CA LYS A 151 -12.40 -8.31 17.91
C LYS A 151 -13.32 -8.02 19.09
N LEU A 152 -12.97 -7.04 19.92
CA LEU A 152 -13.80 -6.61 21.05
C LEU A 152 -15.14 -6.03 20.57
N MET A 153 -15.13 -5.15 19.58
CA MET A 153 -16.36 -4.59 19.00
C MET A 153 -17.28 -5.66 18.42
N ILE A 154 -16.71 -6.67 17.74
CA ILE A 154 -17.49 -7.81 17.21
C ILE A 154 -18.11 -8.63 18.35
N GLN A 155 -17.38 -8.86 19.43
CA GLN A 155 -17.88 -9.62 20.57
C GLN A 155 -19.03 -8.88 21.26
N GLU A 156 -18.88 -7.58 21.51
CA GLU A 156 -19.94 -6.74 22.07
C GLU A 156 -21.19 -6.70 21.18
N ALA A 157 -21.01 -6.60 19.86
CA ALA A 157 -22.13 -6.64 18.91
C ALA A 157 -22.86 -7.99 18.94
N LYS A 158 -22.12 -9.11 19.03
CA LYS A 158 -22.72 -10.45 19.14
C LYS A 158 -23.51 -10.62 20.43
N GLU A 159 -22.98 -10.14 21.56
CA GLU A 159 -23.67 -10.21 22.85
C GLU A 159 -24.96 -9.38 22.85
N LYS A 160 -24.94 -8.18 22.26
CA LYS A 160 -26.14 -7.34 22.08
C LYS A 160 -27.22 -8.04 21.24
N LEU A 161 -26.83 -8.66 20.12
CA LEU A 161 -27.75 -9.40 19.25
C LEU A 161 -28.33 -10.64 19.94
N LEU A 162 -27.55 -11.36 20.75
CA LEU A 162 -28.04 -12.52 21.50
C LEU A 162 -29.09 -12.12 22.54
N LYS A 163 -28.82 -11.04 23.30
CA LYS A 163 -29.75 -10.51 24.31
C LYS A 163 -31.08 -10.06 23.69
N ALA A 164 -31.03 -9.37 22.56
CA ALA A 164 -32.24 -8.97 21.82
C ALA A 164 -33.09 -10.18 21.41
N LYS A 165 -32.46 -11.21 20.83
CA LYS A 165 -33.17 -12.44 20.43
C LYS A 165 -33.82 -13.19 21.61
N MET A 166 -33.17 -13.22 22.77
CA MET A 166 -33.74 -13.87 23.96
C MET A 166 -34.96 -13.11 24.48
N GLN A 167 -34.94 -11.78 24.44
CA GLN A 167 -36.10 -10.96 24.81
C GLN A 167 -37.28 -11.17 23.86
N ASP A 168 -37.03 -11.27 22.56
CA ASP A 168 -38.07 -11.55 21.57
C ASP A 168 -38.66 -12.97 21.72
N ALA A 169 -37.86 -13.95 22.13
CA ALA A 169 -38.32 -15.33 22.35
C ALA A 169 -39.13 -15.53 23.64
N THR A 170 -39.15 -14.53 24.53
CA THR A 170 -39.86 -14.59 25.84
C THR A 170 -41.20 -13.85 25.80
N LYS A 171 -41.52 -13.16 24.70
CA LYS A 171 -42.81 -12.52 24.45
C LYS A 171 -43.71 -13.41 23.59
#